data_AF-A0A9E8QG90-F1
#
_entry.id   AF-A0A9E8QG90-F1
#
_cell.length_a   1.000
_cell.length_b   1.000
_cell.length_c   1.000
_cell.angle_alpha   90.00
_cell.angle_beta   90.00
_cell.angle_gamma   90.00
#
_symmetry.space_group_name_H-M   'P 1'
#
loop_
_entity.id
_entity.type
_entity.pdbx_description
1 polymer ?
#
loop_
_entity_poly.entity_id
_entity_poly.type
_entity_poly.pdbx_seq_one_letter_code
_entity_poly.pdbx_strand_id
1 'polypeptide(L)'
;MTRLPNGERPNEVAARRIVSDVLGVPVERYEGVHAKRNSMPDALIRSSDGDIPLEVISDTDGKYTALWSELDKLEHFIALPAGQSSWMIQVAHNARIKRLPAVLPGFLAALPYRSYSQHERGFPDALRMLGITAAEPSTPDRPGVAILAEGFNSWDRPGDLNRFVTDTLSSAPDVAAKLLAHTGGIGPAHAFVWTTIRSHFSATKASRNDDYPLPSSPLELPAGLTDIWVGSSWRDHEALHYVAGGGWSRTGWLFTDEMAAQLPLDLT
;
A
#
# COMPACT_ATOMS: atom_id res chain seq x y z
N MET A 1 3.49 -4.88 -9.45
CA MET A 1 4.14 -3.66 -9.98
C MET A 1 5.17 -3.96 -11.05
N THR A 2 4.94 -3.44 -12.25
CA THR A 2 5.91 -3.47 -13.35
C THR A 2 7.01 -2.43 -13.08
N ARG A 3 8.27 -2.85 -13.12
CA ARG A 3 9.40 -1.91 -13.04
C ARG A 3 9.48 -1.10 -14.34
N LEU A 4 9.86 0.17 -14.22
CA LEU A 4 10.21 1.03 -15.35
C LEU A 4 11.41 0.43 -16.12
N PRO A 5 11.71 0.87 -17.36
CA PRO A 5 12.84 0.35 -18.14
C PRO A 5 14.19 0.43 -17.43
N ASN A 6 14.35 1.39 -16.50
CA ASN A 6 15.53 1.57 -15.66
C ASN A 6 15.54 0.66 -14.40
N GLY A 7 14.50 -0.16 -14.21
CA GLY A 7 14.34 -1.07 -13.07
C GLY A 7 13.68 -0.45 -11.84
N GLU A 8 13.29 0.81 -11.86
CA GLU A 8 12.65 1.48 -10.70
C GLU A 8 11.16 1.20 -10.61
N ARG A 9 10.61 1.29 -9.40
CA ARG A 9 9.16 1.29 -9.20
C ARG A 9 8.63 2.73 -9.33
N PRO A 10 7.44 2.93 -9.93
CA PRO A 10 6.85 4.27 -10.06
C PRO A 10 6.70 5.04 -8.72
N ASN A 11 6.42 4.34 -7.62
CA ASN A 11 6.34 4.94 -6.29
C ASN A 11 7.71 5.41 -5.76
N GLU A 12 8.83 4.79 -6.15
CA GLU A 12 10.18 5.27 -5.80
C GLU A 12 10.47 6.62 -6.50
N VAL A 13 10.10 6.73 -7.77
CA VAL A 13 10.24 7.98 -8.54
C VAL A 13 9.42 9.10 -7.90
N ALA A 14 8.15 8.82 -7.57
CA ALA A 14 7.27 9.79 -6.93
C ALA A 14 7.77 10.19 -5.54
N ALA A 15 8.20 9.23 -4.71
CA ALA A 15 8.77 9.48 -3.39
C ALA A 15 9.99 10.40 -3.46
N ARG A 16 10.92 10.16 -4.39
CA ARG A 16 12.10 11.04 -4.56
C ARG A 16 11.70 12.45 -4.95
N ARG A 17 10.74 12.60 -5.88
CA ARG A 17 10.23 13.93 -6.28
C ARG A 17 9.63 14.67 -5.09
N ILE A 18 8.78 14.01 -4.30
CA ILE A 18 8.18 14.58 -3.08
C ILE A 18 9.27 15.07 -2.12
N VAL A 19 10.21 14.19 -1.76
CA VAL A 19 11.27 14.55 -0.80
C VAL A 19 12.15 15.67 -1.35
N SER A 20 12.44 15.66 -2.65
CA SER A 20 13.25 16.69 -3.31
C SER A 20 12.57 18.04 -3.30
N ASP A 21 11.28 18.09 -3.67
CA ASP A 21 10.48 19.31 -3.71
C ASP A 21 10.33 19.91 -2.30
N VAL A 22 10.06 19.07 -1.29
CA VAL A 22 9.82 19.53 0.09
C VAL A 22 11.12 20.01 0.76
N LEU A 23 12.23 19.29 0.58
CA LEU A 23 13.51 19.67 1.19
C LEU A 23 14.28 20.72 0.38
N GLY A 24 13.89 20.98 -0.87
CA GLY A 24 14.58 21.92 -1.76
C GLY A 24 15.98 21.46 -2.17
N VAL A 25 16.26 20.15 -2.11
CA VAL A 25 17.55 19.55 -2.47
C VAL A 25 17.37 18.37 -3.43
N PRO A 26 18.36 18.04 -4.28
CA PRO A 26 18.26 16.89 -5.17
C PRO A 26 18.10 15.58 -4.41
N VAL A 27 17.19 14.72 -4.88
CA VAL A 27 17.06 13.33 -4.42
C VAL A 27 17.25 12.40 -5.61
N GLU A 28 18.37 11.68 -5.60
CA GLU A 28 18.81 10.88 -6.73
C GLU A 28 18.69 9.39 -6.42
N ARG A 29 18.45 8.59 -7.44
CA ARG A 29 18.53 7.13 -7.32
C ARG A 29 19.94 6.73 -6.86
N TYR A 30 20.02 5.75 -5.97
CA TYR A 30 21.31 5.14 -5.67
C TYR A 30 21.83 4.32 -6.86
N GLU A 31 22.95 4.75 -7.47
CA GLU A 31 23.60 4.08 -8.63
C GLU A 31 24.99 3.51 -8.33
N GLY A 32 25.36 3.32 -7.05
CA GLY A 32 26.71 2.91 -6.67
C GLY A 32 27.22 1.60 -7.31
N VAL A 33 28.53 1.36 -7.26
CA VAL A 33 29.22 0.14 -7.78
C VAL A 33 28.65 -1.16 -7.19
N HIS A 34 27.87 -1.05 -6.12
CA HIS A 34 27.18 -2.13 -5.44
C HIS A 34 25.65 -2.01 -5.45
N ALA A 35 25.05 -1.21 -6.34
CA ALA A 35 23.60 -1.00 -6.46
C ALA A 35 22.78 -2.30 -6.64
N LYS A 36 23.43 -3.43 -6.93
CA LYS A 36 22.80 -4.76 -7.00
C LYS A 36 22.84 -5.56 -5.68
N ARG A 37 23.43 -5.04 -4.61
CA ARG A 37 23.42 -5.70 -3.29
C ARG A 37 22.11 -5.36 -2.57
N ASN A 38 21.52 -6.35 -1.89
CA ASN A 38 20.28 -6.20 -1.10
C ASN A 38 20.38 -5.22 0.08
N SER A 39 21.50 -4.52 0.26
CA SER A 39 21.79 -3.65 1.40
C SER A 39 21.89 -2.17 1.03
N MET A 40 21.55 -1.80 -0.21
CA MET A 40 21.63 -0.41 -0.68
C MET A 40 20.28 0.30 -0.50
N PRO A 41 20.28 1.59 -0.13
CA PRO A 41 19.05 2.38 -0.12
C PRO A 41 18.54 2.60 -1.55
N ASP A 42 17.25 2.87 -1.70
CA ASP A 42 16.64 3.22 -3.00
C ASP A 42 17.16 4.56 -3.57
N ALA A 43 17.46 5.53 -2.69
CA ALA A 43 17.85 6.88 -3.08
C ALA A 43 18.81 7.56 -2.09
N LEU A 44 19.44 8.66 -2.54
CA LEU A 44 20.26 9.57 -1.73
C LEU A 44 19.72 10.99 -1.85
N ILE A 45 19.49 11.63 -0.71
CA ILE A 45 19.19 13.06 -0.59
C ILE A 45 20.53 13.80 -0.51
N ARG A 46 20.77 14.73 -1.43
CA ARG A 46 22.02 15.48 -1.55
C ARG A 46 22.00 16.70 -0.62
N SER A 47 22.38 16.52 0.65
CA SER A 47 22.50 17.62 1.61
C SER A 47 23.91 18.24 1.58
N SER A 48 24.04 19.48 2.05
CA SER A 48 25.34 20.14 2.25
C SER A 48 26.22 19.41 3.27
N ASP A 49 25.60 18.70 4.22
CA ASP A 49 26.28 17.99 5.30
C ASP A 49 26.66 16.55 4.92
N GLY A 50 26.29 16.11 3.71
CA GLY A 50 26.53 14.77 3.20
C GLY A 50 25.29 14.15 2.56
N ASP A 51 25.49 12.96 1.99
CA ASP A 51 24.40 12.18 1.41
C ASP A 51 23.58 11.51 2.51
N ILE A 52 22.25 11.64 2.44
CA ILE A 52 21.32 11.03 3.40
C ILE A 52 20.55 9.91 2.70
N PRO A 53 20.58 8.66 3.20
CA PRO A 53 19.91 7.56 2.54
C PRO A 53 18.39 7.64 2.72
N LEU A 54 17.67 7.29 1.65
CA LEU A 54 16.23 7.19 1.60
C LEU A 54 15.82 5.81 1.08
N GLU A 55 15.02 5.09 1.87
CA GLU A 55 14.42 3.81 1.48
C GLU A 55 12.91 3.96 1.27
N VAL A 56 12.36 3.41 0.19
CA VAL A 56 10.94 3.52 -0.17
C VAL A 56 10.25 2.16 -0.05
N ILE A 57 9.30 2.10 0.87
CA ILE A 57 8.42 0.94 1.04
C ILE A 57 6.99 1.28 0.67
N SER A 58 6.21 0.25 0.35
CA SER A 58 4.77 0.35 0.28
C SER A 58 4.17 -0.43 1.44
N ASP A 59 3.00 -0.01 1.89
CA ASP A 59 2.19 -0.75 2.86
C ASP A 59 1.57 -2.03 2.28
N THR A 60 1.74 -2.28 0.97
CA THR A 60 1.36 -3.53 0.33
C THR A 60 2.52 -4.52 0.38
N ASP A 61 2.27 -5.71 0.94
CA ASP A 61 3.27 -6.76 0.98
C ASP A 61 3.37 -7.51 -0.37
N GLY A 62 4.38 -8.36 -0.51
CA GLY A 62 4.57 -9.17 -1.72
C GLY A 62 3.40 -10.12 -1.99
N LYS A 63 2.65 -10.55 -0.96
CA LYS A 63 1.48 -11.43 -1.12
C LYS A 63 0.30 -10.66 -1.70
N TYR A 64 0.06 -9.44 -1.23
CA TYR A 64 -0.93 -8.53 -1.78
C TYR A 64 -0.64 -8.24 -3.25
N THR A 65 0.61 -7.91 -3.58
CA THR A 65 1.02 -7.67 -4.98
C THR A 65 0.80 -8.91 -5.85
N ALA A 66 1.10 -10.10 -5.34
CA ALA A 66 0.87 -11.36 -6.06
C ALA A 66 -0.63 -11.66 -6.24
N LEU A 67 -1.45 -11.44 -5.20
CA LEU A 67 -2.90 -11.55 -5.27
C LEU A 67 -3.45 -10.61 -6.35
N TRP A 68 -3.05 -9.34 -6.31
CA TRP A 68 -3.50 -8.34 -7.27
C TRP A 68 -3.15 -8.72 -8.71
N SER A 69 -1.92 -9.17 -8.95
CA SER A 69 -1.50 -9.65 -10.28
C SER A 69 -2.34 -10.83 -10.79
N GLU A 70 -2.82 -11.71 -9.90
CA GLU A 70 -3.72 -12.80 -10.30
C GLU A 70 -5.15 -12.30 -10.56
N LEU A 71 -5.61 -11.27 -9.84
CA LEU A 71 -6.91 -10.64 -10.09
C LEU A 71 -6.92 -9.85 -11.41
N ASP A 72 -5.83 -9.16 -11.76
CA ASP A 72 -5.69 -8.44 -13.04
C ASP A 72 -5.83 -9.39 -14.24
N LYS A 73 -5.30 -10.62 -14.13
CA LYS A 73 -5.46 -11.66 -15.17
C LYS A 73 -6.91 -12.08 -15.36
N LEU A 74 -7.74 -11.88 -14.35
CA LEU A 74 -9.18 -12.11 -14.39
C LEU A 74 -9.96 -10.82 -14.67
N GLU A 75 -9.29 -9.70 -14.91
CA GLU A 75 -9.93 -8.37 -15.01
C GLU A 75 -10.85 -8.07 -13.82
N HIS A 76 -10.48 -8.56 -12.63
CA HIS A 76 -11.26 -8.47 -11.40
C HIS A 76 -12.70 -9.01 -11.54
N PHE A 77 -12.92 -9.95 -12.46
CA PHE A 77 -14.27 -10.37 -12.83
C PHE A 77 -14.37 -11.83 -13.28
N ILE A 78 -15.46 -12.49 -12.91
CA ILE A 78 -15.84 -13.80 -13.44
C ILE A 78 -17.24 -13.70 -14.05
N ALA A 79 -17.34 -13.96 -15.35
CA ALA A 79 -18.63 -14.02 -16.02
C ALA A 79 -19.46 -15.21 -15.48
N LEU A 80 -20.75 -14.96 -15.24
CA LEU A 80 -21.71 -15.99 -14.83
C LEU A 80 -22.60 -16.40 -16.02
N PRO A 81 -23.13 -17.63 -16.03
CA PRO A 81 -24.15 -18.03 -16.99
C PRO A 81 -25.36 -17.09 -16.99
N ALA A 82 -26.01 -16.96 -18.15
CA ALA A 82 -27.19 -16.11 -18.31
C ALA A 82 -28.30 -16.47 -17.29
N GLY A 83 -28.92 -15.45 -16.72
CA GLY A 83 -30.00 -15.61 -15.73
C GLY A 83 -29.54 -15.80 -14.28
N GLN A 84 -28.22 -15.90 -14.03
CA GLN A 84 -27.71 -15.90 -12.65
C GLN A 84 -27.62 -14.47 -12.10
N SER A 85 -27.89 -14.34 -10.81
CA SER A 85 -27.70 -13.09 -10.09
C SER A 85 -26.22 -12.76 -9.95
N SER A 86 -25.91 -11.47 -9.93
CA SER A 86 -24.53 -11.00 -9.81
C SER A 86 -24.10 -10.86 -8.36
N TRP A 87 -22.79 -10.92 -8.17
CA TRP A 87 -22.18 -10.86 -6.86
C TRP A 87 -20.97 -9.94 -6.86
N MET A 88 -20.65 -9.41 -5.70
CA MET A 88 -19.37 -8.81 -5.36
C MET A 88 -18.75 -9.67 -4.26
N ILE A 89 -17.50 -10.07 -4.42
CA ILE A 89 -16.78 -10.83 -3.39
C ILE A 89 -15.52 -10.10 -2.95
N GLN A 90 -15.16 -10.29 -1.69
CA GLN A 90 -13.87 -9.90 -1.15
C GLN A 90 -13.03 -11.15 -0.89
N VAL A 91 -11.74 -11.09 -1.25
CA VAL A 91 -10.81 -12.22 -1.14
C VAL A 91 -9.60 -11.88 -0.28
N ALA A 92 -9.29 -12.74 0.68
CA ALA A 92 -8.11 -12.63 1.53
C ALA A 92 -6.82 -12.78 0.74
N HIS A 93 -5.69 -12.35 1.32
CA HIS A 93 -4.36 -12.40 0.68
C HIS A 93 -3.88 -13.82 0.36
N ASN A 94 -4.47 -14.84 0.99
CA ASN A 94 -4.20 -16.26 0.76
C ASN A 94 -5.26 -16.96 -0.10
N ALA A 95 -6.16 -16.21 -0.75
CA ALA A 95 -7.24 -16.76 -1.54
C ALA A 95 -6.74 -17.58 -2.74
N ARG A 96 -7.53 -18.59 -3.10
CA ARG A 96 -7.21 -19.53 -4.18
C ARG A 96 -7.76 -19.01 -5.51
N ILE A 97 -7.29 -17.83 -5.95
CA ILE A 97 -7.84 -17.08 -7.10
C ILE A 97 -7.98 -17.94 -8.35
N LYS A 98 -6.94 -18.74 -8.67
CA LYS A 98 -6.94 -19.64 -9.85
C LYS A 98 -8.07 -20.68 -9.85
N ARG A 99 -8.66 -20.98 -8.69
CA ARG A 99 -9.78 -21.93 -8.57
C ARG A 99 -11.14 -21.25 -8.67
N LEU A 100 -11.22 -19.94 -8.48
CA LEU A 100 -12.50 -19.21 -8.44
C LEU A 100 -13.31 -19.40 -9.73
N PRO A 101 -12.75 -19.24 -10.95
CA PRO A 101 -13.54 -19.36 -12.18
C PRO A 101 -14.23 -20.73 -12.34
N ALA A 102 -13.60 -21.80 -11.85
CA ALA A 102 -14.12 -23.16 -11.98
C ALA A 102 -15.17 -23.52 -10.90
N VAL A 103 -15.06 -22.94 -9.71
CA VAL A 103 -15.87 -23.35 -8.54
C VAL A 103 -17.00 -22.38 -8.24
N LEU A 104 -16.72 -21.08 -8.37
CA LEU A 104 -17.57 -20.03 -7.83
C LEU A 104 -18.95 -19.94 -8.53
N PRO A 105 -19.08 -20.06 -9.86
CA PRO A 105 -20.39 -19.95 -10.52
C PRO A 105 -21.40 -20.98 -10.02
N GLY A 106 -21.01 -22.25 -9.93
CA GLY A 106 -21.90 -23.32 -9.45
C GLY A 106 -22.25 -23.17 -7.97
N PHE A 107 -21.29 -22.68 -7.17
CA PHE A 107 -21.50 -22.48 -5.75
C PHE A 107 -22.45 -21.30 -5.46
N LEU A 108 -22.24 -20.14 -6.11
CA LEU A 108 -23.10 -18.97 -5.95
C LEU A 108 -24.53 -19.21 -6.42
N ALA A 109 -24.72 -20.01 -7.48
CA ALA A 109 -26.04 -20.39 -7.96
C ALA A 109 -26.86 -21.20 -6.93
N ALA A 110 -26.19 -21.90 -6.01
CA ALA A 110 -26.82 -22.68 -4.94
C ALA A 110 -27.01 -21.88 -3.64
N LEU A 111 -26.41 -20.70 -3.53
CA LEU A 111 -26.53 -19.87 -2.33
C LEU A 111 -27.80 -19.02 -2.34
N PRO A 112 -28.48 -18.88 -1.18
CA PRO A 112 -29.47 -17.83 -1.00
C PRO A 112 -28.93 -16.45 -1.37
N TYR A 113 -29.72 -15.67 -2.11
CA TYR A 113 -29.33 -14.34 -2.57
C TYR A 113 -29.38 -13.31 -1.44
N ARG A 114 -28.31 -13.25 -0.64
CA ARG A 114 -28.12 -12.31 0.49
C ARG A 114 -26.63 -12.10 0.76
N SER A 115 -26.29 -11.10 1.54
CA SER A 115 -24.91 -10.86 1.95
C SER A 115 -24.40 -11.93 2.92
N TYR A 116 -23.09 -12.19 2.85
CA TYR A 116 -22.34 -13.10 3.71
C TYR A 116 -21.04 -12.42 4.14
N SER A 117 -20.74 -12.45 5.43
CA SER A 117 -19.46 -12.00 5.99
C SER A 117 -18.81 -13.10 6.82
N GLN A 118 -17.48 -13.22 6.76
CA GLN A 118 -16.72 -14.24 7.51
C GLN A 118 -16.91 -14.17 9.02
N HIS A 119 -17.36 -13.01 9.54
CA HIS A 119 -17.64 -12.80 10.96
C HIS A 119 -19.04 -13.27 11.38
N GLU A 120 -19.90 -13.62 10.43
CA GLU A 120 -21.27 -14.07 10.71
C GLU A 120 -21.34 -15.56 11.05
N ARG A 121 -22.23 -15.92 11.99
CA ARG A 121 -22.57 -17.33 12.23
C ARG A 121 -23.28 -17.88 11.00
N GLY A 122 -22.69 -18.89 10.38
CA GLY A 122 -23.24 -19.51 9.16
C GLY A 122 -22.58 -19.04 7.86
N PHE A 123 -21.42 -18.35 7.93
CA PHE A 123 -20.59 -18.14 6.75
C PHE A 123 -20.19 -19.48 6.12
N PRO A 124 -20.54 -19.75 4.85
CA PRO A 124 -20.31 -21.04 4.23
C PRO A 124 -18.83 -21.47 4.23
N ASP A 125 -18.54 -22.68 4.70
CA ASP A 125 -17.16 -23.22 4.75
C ASP A 125 -16.48 -23.26 3.39
N ALA A 126 -17.25 -23.47 2.32
CA ALA A 126 -16.74 -23.45 0.96
C ALA A 126 -16.19 -22.08 0.54
N LEU A 127 -16.84 -20.96 0.94
CA LEU A 127 -16.30 -19.62 0.72
C LEU A 127 -14.99 -19.43 1.49
N ARG A 128 -14.96 -19.85 2.77
CA ARG A 128 -13.77 -19.77 3.61
C ARG A 128 -12.59 -20.56 3.02
N MET A 129 -12.83 -21.77 2.51
CA MET A 129 -11.81 -22.60 1.87
C MET A 129 -11.26 -22.03 0.55
N LEU A 130 -12.03 -21.16 -0.11
CA LEU A 130 -11.58 -20.40 -1.27
C LEU A 130 -10.82 -19.12 -0.88
N GLY A 131 -10.84 -18.74 0.40
CA GLY A 131 -10.30 -17.48 0.91
C GLY A 131 -11.20 -16.29 0.60
N ILE A 132 -12.51 -16.50 0.43
CA ILE A 132 -13.49 -15.42 0.31
C ILE A 132 -13.85 -14.97 1.73
N THR A 133 -13.81 -13.66 1.98
CA THR A 133 -14.08 -13.05 3.29
C THR A 133 -15.43 -12.36 3.36
N ALA A 134 -15.93 -11.91 2.22
CA ALA A 134 -17.30 -11.41 2.06
C ALA A 134 -17.86 -11.78 0.68
N ALA A 135 -19.17 -11.97 0.59
CA ALA A 135 -19.89 -12.15 -0.66
C ALA A 135 -21.24 -11.44 -0.57
N GLU A 136 -21.51 -10.52 -1.50
CA GLU A 136 -22.68 -9.66 -1.47
C GLU A 136 -23.39 -9.70 -2.83
N PRO A 137 -24.73 -9.84 -2.84
CA PRO A 137 -25.57 -9.53 -3.99
C PRO A 137 -25.19 -8.19 -4.61
N SER A 138 -25.05 -8.15 -5.92
CA SER A 138 -24.79 -6.90 -6.63
C SER A 138 -25.71 -6.76 -7.85
N THR A 139 -25.92 -5.51 -8.26
CA THR A 139 -26.63 -5.18 -9.51
C THR A 139 -25.67 -4.46 -10.47
N PRO A 140 -24.60 -5.13 -10.93
CA PRO A 140 -23.63 -4.53 -11.82
C PRO A 140 -24.21 -4.36 -13.23
N ASP A 141 -23.61 -3.46 -14.00
CA ASP A 141 -23.94 -3.24 -15.41
C ASP A 141 -23.70 -4.47 -16.29
N ARG A 142 -22.91 -5.44 -15.80
CA ARG A 142 -22.62 -6.72 -16.46
C ARG A 142 -22.86 -7.92 -15.52
N PRO A 143 -23.67 -8.93 -15.91
CA PRO A 143 -23.89 -10.12 -15.08
C PRO A 143 -22.61 -10.88 -14.76
N GLY A 144 -22.27 -11.01 -13.47
CA GLY A 144 -21.10 -11.77 -13.05
C GLY A 144 -20.69 -11.58 -11.59
N VAL A 145 -19.45 -11.96 -11.29
CA VAL A 145 -18.83 -11.77 -9.98
C VAL A 145 -17.73 -10.74 -10.08
N ALA A 146 -17.92 -9.57 -9.47
CA ALA A 146 -16.84 -8.62 -9.23
C ALA A 146 -15.98 -9.11 -8.06
N ILE A 147 -14.66 -9.12 -8.23
CA ILE A 147 -13.71 -9.61 -7.22
C ILE A 147 -12.89 -8.44 -6.71
N LEU A 148 -12.85 -8.28 -5.39
CA LEU A 148 -12.05 -7.28 -4.71
C LEU A 148 -11.06 -7.98 -3.80
N ALA A 149 -9.78 -7.58 -3.85
CA ALA A 149 -8.86 -7.95 -2.78
C ALA A 149 -9.32 -7.32 -1.46
N GLU A 150 -9.29 -8.11 -0.39
CA GLU A 150 -9.39 -7.58 0.96
C GLU A 150 -8.23 -6.58 1.16
N GLY A 151 -8.58 -5.31 1.29
CA GLY A 151 -7.62 -4.27 1.66
C GLY A 151 -7.16 -4.46 3.10
N PHE A 152 -6.24 -3.62 3.56
CA PHE A 152 -5.97 -3.52 4.99
C PHE A 152 -7.14 -2.78 5.63
N ASN A 153 -8.20 -3.52 6.00
CA ASN A 153 -9.38 -2.93 6.61
C ASN A 153 -9.03 -2.42 8.02
N SER A 154 -8.94 -1.11 8.16
CA SER A 154 -8.70 -0.44 9.44
C SER A 154 -9.77 -0.70 10.50
N TRP A 155 -10.90 -1.27 10.12
CA TRP A 155 -11.98 -1.64 11.04
C TRP A 155 -11.57 -2.76 12.01
N ASP A 156 -10.74 -3.71 11.56
CA ASP A 156 -10.26 -4.82 12.40
C ASP A 156 -8.98 -4.48 13.18
N ARG A 157 -8.33 -3.35 12.83
CA ARG A 157 -7.11 -2.87 13.48
C ARG A 157 -7.24 -1.39 13.85
N PRO A 158 -8.07 -1.02 14.83
CA PRO A 158 -8.18 0.37 15.25
C PRO A 158 -6.80 0.91 15.65
N GLY A 159 -6.41 2.03 15.03
CA GLY A 159 -5.08 2.60 15.20
C GLY A 159 -4.99 4.00 14.59
N ASP A 160 -4.06 4.79 15.11
CA ASP A 160 -3.72 6.10 14.55
C ASP A 160 -2.67 5.95 13.42
N LEU A 161 -2.11 7.07 12.95
CA LEU A 161 -1.05 7.07 11.94
C LEU A 161 0.24 6.43 12.48
N ASN A 162 0.57 6.62 13.77
CA ASN A 162 1.78 6.06 14.36
C ASN A 162 1.77 4.54 14.30
N ARG A 163 0.67 3.92 14.78
CA ARG A 163 0.52 2.46 14.73
C ARG A 163 0.63 1.92 13.31
N PHE A 164 0.00 2.59 12.34
CA PHE A 164 0.10 2.19 10.93
C PHE A 164 1.55 2.17 10.44
N VAL A 165 2.32 3.24 10.70
CA VAL A 165 3.72 3.34 10.29
C VAL A 165 4.56 2.27 10.99
N THR A 166 4.39 2.08 12.29
CA THR A 166 5.10 1.04 13.06
C THR A 166 4.80 -0.36 12.51
N ASP A 167 3.54 -0.70 12.24
CA ASP A 167 3.15 -1.99 11.68
C ASP A 167 3.77 -2.19 10.28
N THR A 168 3.79 -1.12 9.46
CA THR A 168 4.36 -1.15 8.11
C THR A 168 5.87 -1.38 8.16
N LEU A 169 6.60 -0.62 8.98
CA LEU A 169 8.05 -0.80 9.17
C LEU A 169 8.39 -2.18 9.75
N SER A 170 7.56 -2.70 10.66
CA SER A 170 7.74 -4.04 11.25
C SER A 170 7.57 -5.15 10.22
N SER A 171 6.77 -4.93 9.17
CA SER A 171 6.62 -5.85 8.05
C SER A 171 7.78 -5.82 7.05
N ALA A 172 8.60 -4.76 7.10
CA ALA A 172 9.76 -4.53 6.24
C ALA A 172 11.05 -4.34 7.07
N PRO A 173 11.48 -5.37 7.84
CA PRO A 173 12.60 -5.24 8.76
C PRO A 173 13.95 -4.95 8.09
N ASP A 174 14.07 -5.20 6.79
CA ASP A 174 15.27 -4.91 6.01
C ASP A 174 15.50 -3.40 5.81
N VAL A 175 14.46 -2.57 5.88
CA VAL A 175 14.55 -1.11 5.73
C VAL A 175 15.49 -0.51 6.76
N ALA A 176 15.20 -0.74 8.05
CA ALA A 176 16.02 -0.20 9.13
C ALA A 176 17.45 -0.75 9.07
N ALA A 177 17.60 -2.04 8.73
CA ALA A 177 18.91 -2.67 8.60
C ALA A 177 19.75 -2.05 7.45
N LYS A 178 19.15 -1.76 6.29
CA LYS A 178 19.82 -1.09 5.16
C LYS A 178 20.29 0.30 5.54
N LEU A 179 19.39 1.09 6.12
CA LEU A 179 19.67 2.48 6.49
C LEU A 179 20.74 2.55 7.58
N LEU A 180 20.64 1.70 8.61
CA LEU A 180 21.64 1.60 9.66
C LEU A 180 23.01 1.19 9.11
N ALA A 181 23.06 0.22 8.18
CA ALA A 181 24.30 -0.21 7.55
C ALA A 181 24.94 0.90 6.69
N HIS A 182 24.12 1.76 6.07
CA HIS A 182 24.60 2.86 5.24
C HIS A 182 25.18 4.00 6.08
N THR A 183 24.50 4.38 7.17
CA THR A 183 24.92 5.49 8.03
C THR A 183 25.93 5.08 9.11
N GLY A 184 26.14 3.76 9.31
CA GLY A 184 26.85 3.26 10.48
C GLY A 184 26.13 3.59 11.80
N GLY A 185 24.84 3.91 11.75
CA GLY A 185 24.05 4.40 12.88
C GLY A 185 24.33 5.84 13.29
N ILE A 186 25.01 6.62 12.44
CA ILE A 186 25.36 8.02 12.72
C ILE A 186 24.74 8.91 11.65
N GLY A 187 23.97 9.91 12.09
CA GLY A 187 23.35 10.89 11.20
C GLY A 187 21.94 10.52 10.76
N PRO A 188 21.33 11.35 9.89
CA PRO A 188 19.96 11.17 9.45
C PRO A 188 19.80 9.95 8.55
N ALA A 189 18.64 9.30 8.62
CA ALA A 189 18.22 8.27 7.69
C ALA A 189 16.71 8.28 7.51
N HIS A 190 16.27 8.28 6.25
CA HIS A 190 14.89 8.53 5.89
C HIS A 190 14.24 7.24 5.37
N ALA A 191 13.02 6.96 5.81
CA ALA A 191 12.16 5.99 5.15
C ALA A 191 10.90 6.67 4.59
N PHE A 192 10.43 6.19 3.44
CA PHE A 192 9.22 6.66 2.79
C PHE A 192 8.20 5.53 2.72
N VAL A 193 7.04 5.74 3.34
CA VAL A 193 5.89 4.83 3.28
C VAL A 193 4.93 5.31 2.20
N TRP A 194 4.84 4.54 1.12
CA TRP A 194 3.90 4.78 0.04
C TRP A 194 2.56 4.09 0.32
N THR A 195 1.51 4.90 0.41
CA THR A 195 0.13 4.46 0.64
C THR A 195 -0.69 4.42 -0.65
N THR A 196 -1.72 3.58 -0.66
CA THR A 196 -2.64 3.33 -1.78
C THR A 196 -4.09 3.55 -1.37
N ILE A 197 -5.03 3.38 -2.31
CA ILE A 197 -6.49 3.34 -2.04
C ILE A 197 -6.91 2.25 -1.05
N ARG A 198 -6.05 1.26 -0.79
CA ARG A 198 -6.32 0.14 0.13
C ARG A 198 -5.56 0.22 1.44
N SER A 199 -4.82 1.30 1.65
CA SER A 199 -4.10 1.54 2.89
C SER A 199 -5.03 1.69 4.08
N HIS A 200 -4.42 1.55 5.26
CA HIS A 200 -5.11 1.79 6.51
C HIS A 200 -5.72 3.20 6.54
N PHE A 201 -6.99 3.28 6.93
CA PHE A 201 -7.76 4.52 6.88
C PHE A 201 -7.16 5.67 7.69
N SER A 202 -6.38 5.39 8.75
CA SER A 202 -5.67 6.45 9.50
C SER A 202 -4.64 7.17 8.63
N ALA A 203 -3.93 6.46 7.76
CA ALA A 203 -2.96 7.05 6.83
C ALA A 203 -3.68 7.83 5.72
N THR A 204 -4.74 7.26 5.17
CA THR A 204 -5.60 7.94 4.17
C THR A 204 -6.21 9.22 4.74
N LYS A 205 -6.72 9.20 5.99
CA LYS A 205 -7.28 10.39 6.64
C LYS A 205 -6.22 11.43 6.98
N ALA A 206 -5.09 11.01 7.56
CA ALA A 206 -4.05 11.95 7.98
C ALA A 206 -3.46 12.71 6.78
N SER A 207 -3.36 12.05 5.63
CA SER A 207 -2.88 12.64 4.38
C SER A 207 -3.92 13.49 3.65
N ARG A 208 -5.19 13.55 4.10
CA ARG A 208 -6.15 14.49 3.53
C ARG A 208 -5.84 15.91 3.95
N ASN A 209 -6.05 16.84 3.02
CA ASN A 209 -6.02 18.28 3.27
C ASN A 209 -7.34 18.78 3.88
N ASP A 210 -7.82 18.12 4.94
CA ASP A 210 -9.11 18.37 5.59
C ASP A 210 -9.01 18.59 7.12
N ASP A 211 -7.87 19.11 7.58
CA ASP A 211 -7.57 19.41 8.99
C ASP A 211 -7.60 18.20 9.95
N TYR A 212 -7.51 16.96 9.45
CA TYR A 212 -7.44 15.78 10.33
C TYR A 212 -6.24 15.89 11.31
N PRO A 213 -6.43 15.73 12.63
CA PRO A 213 -5.33 15.91 13.58
C PRO A 213 -4.24 14.85 13.38
N LEU A 214 -2.98 15.29 13.35
CA LEU A 214 -1.83 14.39 13.35
C LEU A 214 -1.55 13.90 14.78
N PRO A 215 -0.98 12.69 14.95
CA PRO A 215 -0.60 12.20 16.27
C PRO A 215 0.35 13.18 16.97
N SER A 216 0.04 13.50 18.23
CA SER A 216 0.90 14.31 19.10
C SER A 216 1.91 13.47 19.89
N SER A 217 1.68 12.17 20.00
CA SER A 217 2.63 11.24 20.62
C SER A 217 3.82 10.99 19.68
N PRO A 218 5.04 10.85 20.23
CA PRO A 218 6.19 10.42 19.44
C PRO A 218 5.95 9.08 18.76
N LEU A 219 6.42 8.95 17.53
CA LEU A 219 6.47 7.67 16.82
C LEU A 219 7.68 6.88 17.32
N GLU A 220 7.47 5.61 17.67
CA GLU A 220 8.57 4.70 18.00
C GLU A 220 9.26 4.26 16.69
N LEU A 221 10.46 4.79 16.46
CA LEU A 221 11.26 4.46 15.29
C LEU A 221 12.21 3.28 15.55
N PRO A 222 12.38 2.37 14.59
CA PRO A 222 13.48 1.42 14.60
C PRO A 222 14.84 2.13 14.69
N ALA A 223 15.82 1.47 15.30
CA ALA A 223 17.16 2.03 15.45
C ALA A 223 17.76 2.45 14.10
N GLY A 224 18.32 3.66 14.06
CA GLY A 224 18.95 4.24 12.87
C GLY A 224 18.02 5.05 11.98
N LEU A 225 16.70 5.01 12.18
CA LEU A 225 15.76 5.89 11.49
C LEU A 225 15.58 7.22 12.23
N THR A 226 15.61 8.32 11.49
CA THR A 226 15.37 9.67 12.03
C THR A 226 14.12 10.31 11.45
N ASP A 227 13.79 9.97 10.20
CA ASP A 227 12.75 10.65 9.44
C ASP A 227 11.84 9.65 8.76
N ILE A 228 10.52 9.88 8.86
CA ILE A 228 9.52 9.11 8.12
C ILE A 228 8.71 10.03 7.24
N TRP A 229 8.56 9.62 5.99
CA TRP A 229 7.68 10.25 5.03
C TRP A 229 6.49 9.34 4.78
N VAL A 230 5.30 9.92 4.62
CA VAL A 230 4.11 9.20 4.17
C VAL A 230 3.56 9.91 2.96
N GLY A 231 3.55 9.23 1.82
CA GLY A 231 2.95 9.71 0.57
C GLY A 231 1.79 8.83 0.16
N SER A 232 1.00 9.32 -0.79
CA SER A 232 -0.18 8.61 -1.28
C SER A 232 -0.33 8.76 -2.78
N SER A 233 -1.02 7.79 -3.39
CA SER A 233 -1.50 7.86 -4.77
C SER A 233 -2.83 8.60 -4.93
N TRP A 234 -3.47 8.99 -3.82
CA TRP A 234 -4.71 9.76 -3.84
C TRP A 234 -4.43 11.19 -4.28
N ARG A 235 -5.25 11.70 -5.20
CA ARG A 235 -5.25 13.11 -5.58
C ARG A 235 -5.57 13.99 -4.38
N ASP A 236 -4.98 15.18 -4.34
CA ASP A 236 -5.18 16.20 -3.30
C ASP A 236 -4.79 15.75 -1.89
N HIS A 237 -4.13 14.61 -1.75
CA HIS A 237 -3.53 14.18 -0.51
C HIS A 237 -2.13 14.78 -0.38
N GLU A 238 -1.84 15.24 0.84
CA GLU A 238 -0.56 15.79 1.21
C GLU A 238 0.43 14.70 1.60
N ALA A 239 1.70 14.94 1.29
CA ALA A 239 2.76 14.18 1.93
C ALA A 239 2.93 14.64 3.39
N LEU A 240 3.12 13.67 4.28
CA LEU A 240 3.40 13.89 5.70
C LEU A 240 4.87 13.61 5.99
N HIS A 241 5.44 14.35 6.92
CA HIS A 241 6.83 14.18 7.35
C HIS A 241 6.91 14.15 8.88
N TYR A 242 7.48 13.07 9.41
CA TYR A 242 7.84 12.91 10.81
C TYR A 242 9.33 13.08 10.99
N VAL A 243 9.74 13.89 11.96
CA VAL A 243 11.13 14.03 12.41
C VAL A 243 11.23 13.53 13.85
N ALA A 244 12.22 12.67 14.14
CA ALA A 244 12.50 12.21 15.49
C ALA A 244 12.72 13.39 16.46
N GLY A 245 11.92 13.45 17.52
CA GLY A 245 11.92 14.57 18.47
C GLY A 245 11.18 15.83 18.01
N GLY A 246 10.85 15.95 16.72
CA GLY A 246 10.08 17.06 16.14
C GLY A 246 8.59 16.76 15.97
N GLY A 247 8.22 15.49 15.75
CA GLY A 247 6.84 15.08 15.53
C GLY A 247 6.41 15.11 14.06
N TRP A 248 5.11 14.94 13.82
CA TRP A 248 4.52 14.98 12.48
C TRP A 248 4.26 16.41 11.99
N SER A 249 4.44 16.60 10.69
CA SER A 249 4.11 17.83 9.97
C SER A 249 3.48 17.52 8.62
N ARG A 250 2.71 18.48 8.13
CA ARG A 250 2.21 18.53 6.75
C ARG A 250 3.21 19.27 5.90
N THR A 251 3.50 18.73 4.72
CA THR A 251 4.47 19.33 3.82
C THR A 251 3.85 20.37 2.87
N GLY A 252 2.51 20.35 2.71
CA GLY A 252 1.79 21.14 1.70
C GLY A 252 2.02 20.66 0.27
N TRP A 253 2.83 19.61 0.06
CA TRP A 253 3.02 18.98 -1.24
C TRP A 253 1.80 18.15 -1.59
N LEU A 254 1.23 18.33 -2.78
CA LEU A 254 0.00 17.64 -3.22
C LEU A 254 0.27 16.69 -4.39
N PHE A 255 -0.34 15.50 -4.33
CA PHE A 255 -0.30 14.55 -5.43
C PHE A 255 -1.19 15.02 -6.59
N THR A 256 -0.60 15.20 -7.77
CA THR A 256 -1.24 15.81 -8.95
C THR A 256 -1.75 14.78 -9.97
N ASP A 257 -2.65 15.21 -10.85
CA ASP A 257 -3.18 14.40 -11.96
C ASP A 257 -2.08 13.90 -12.92
N GLU A 258 -1.06 14.73 -13.16
CA GLU A 258 0.08 14.35 -13.99
C GLU A 258 0.83 13.16 -13.39
N MET A 259 0.97 13.13 -12.06
CA MET A 259 1.62 12.04 -11.35
C MET A 259 0.72 10.81 -11.27
N ALA A 260 -0.58 11.00 -11.05
CA ALA A 260 -1.55 9.91 -11.09
C ALA A 260 -1.52 9.17 -12.44
N ALA A 261 -1.36 9.90 -13.55
CA ALA A 261 -1.25 9.31 -14.89
C ALA A 261 0.03 8.47 -15.10
N GLN A 262 1.05 8.64 -14.24
CA GLN A 262 2.31 7.90 -14.30
C GLN A 262 2.34 6.70 -13.36
N LEU A 263 1.40 6.60 -12.42
CA LEU A 263 1.26 5.45 -11.55
C LEU A 263 0.37 4.39 -12.22
N PRO A 264 0.73 3.10 -12.12
CA PRO A 264 -0.15 2.03 -12.54
C PRO A 264 -1.45 2.03 -11.72
N LEU A 265 -2.54 1.56 -12.32
CA LEU A 265 -3.89 1.58 -11.74
C LEU A 265 -4.00 0.82 -10.41
N ASP A 266 -3.08 -0.13 -10.15
CA ASP A 266 -3.00 -0.85 -8.87
C ASP A 266 -2.53 0.02 -7.70
N LEU A 267 -1.93 1.17 -8.03
CA LEU A 267 -1.54 2.19 -7.07
C LEU A 267 -2.59 3.27 -6.91
N THR A 268 -3.36 3.65 -7.93
CA THR A 268 -4.35 4.74 -7.88
C THR A 268 -5.69 4.34 -7.27
#